data_AF-A0A356TNZ6-F1
#
_entry.id   AF-A0A356TNZ6-F1
#
_cell.length_a   1.000
_cell.length_b   1.000
_cell.length_c   1.000
_cell.angle_alpha   90.00
_cell.angle_beta   90.00
_cell.angle_gamma   90.00
#
_symmetry.space_group_name_H-M   'P 1'
#
loop_
_entity.id
_entity.type
_entity.pdbx_description
1 polymer ?
#
loop_
_entity_poly.entity_id
_entity_poly.type
_entity_poly.pdbx_seq_one_letter_code
_entity_poly.pdbx_strand_id
1 'polypeptide(L)'
;MAVAANQRRLRVALVFGNTIQADDTLSKPREVTLGYGDHDVLPLPPGVTSEDRLTLMKPTGNGGYALGLTPTMGGAVWLGGQRREVDGLRGGDVPLGPDDYGVITMGNAAVFFQMVKAAPRIGAGLPLFLAEPARMLALLLSAFLHGMIALLLGLALMNAPPRDELELPTDLIRQFMVTPPPELLEPDPTAGGTDTDDPGIRDREEAGGEAAAEEEGRVGREDSEQEETEMEGEVTGGGAAARVANLGALGAI
;
A
#
# COMPACT_ATOMS: atom_id res chain seq x y z
N MET A 1 23.46 1.70 28.73
CA MET A 1 24.39 2.58 27.98
C MET A 1 23.58 3.80 27.53
N ALA A 2 23.87 4.99 28.07
CA ALA A 2 23.14 6.21 27.72
C ALA A 2 23.47 6.61 26.27
N VAL A 3 22.44 6.72 25.43
CA VAL A 3 22.61 7.11 24.02
C VAL A 3 22.74 8.63 23.97
N ALA A 4 23.85 9.14 23.44
CA ALA A 4 24.09 10.56 23.31
C ALA A 4 23.10 11.22 22.33
N ALA A 5 22.73 12.49 22.55
CA ALA A 5 21.75 13.22 21.73
C ALA A 5 22.12 13.23 20.24
N ASN A 6 23.41 13.28 19.90
CA ASN A 6 23.91 13.23 18.53
C ASN A 6 23.71 11.88 17.80
N GLN A 7 23.30 10.83 18.51
CA GLN A 7 22.96 9.51 17.95
C GLN A 7 21.44 9.32 17.79
N ARG A 8 20.64 10.28 18.26
CA ARG A 8 19.20 10.32 18.05
C ARG A 8 18.89 11.13 16.79
N ARG A 9 17.89 10.69 16.04
CA ARG A 9 17.31 11.42 14.92
C ARG A 9 15.90 11.82 15.29
N LEU A 10 15.48 12.97 14.80
CA LEU A 10 14.11 13.43 14.96
C LEU A 10 13.25 12.79 13.88
N ARG A 11 12.22 12.05 14.29
CA ARG A 11 11.12 11.62 13.43
C ARG A 11 9.93 12.53 13.67
N VAL A 12 9.29 12.98 12.61
CA VAL A 12 8.10 13.80 12.64
C VAL A 12 7.06 13.20 11.72
N ALA A 13 5.79 13.26 12.12
CA ALA A 13 4.68 12.81 11.31
C ALA A 13 3.52 13.79 11.42
N LEU A 14 2.94 14.13 10.29
CA LEU A 14 1.70 14.90 10.22
C LEU A 14 0.51 13.95 10.16
N VAL A 15 -0.42 14.14 11.09
CA VAL A 15 -1.67 13.42 11.20
C VAL A 15 -2.83 14.37 10.91
N PHE A 16 -3.71 13.98 10.01
CA PHE A 16 -4.90 14.72 9.65
C PHE A 16 -6.07 13.74 9.47
N GLY A 17 -7.21 13.99 10.13
CA GLY A 17 -8.38 13.11 10.04
C GLY A 17 -8.06 11.64 10.35
N ASN A 18 -7.32 11.39 11.43
CA ASN A 18 -6.85 10.06 11.87
C ASN A 18 -5.91 9.33 10.89
N THR A 19 -5.42 10.00 9.85
CA THR A 19 -4.52 9.41 8.86
C THR A 19 -3.17 10.10 8.90
N ILE A 20 -2.08 9.34 8.80
CA ILE A 20 -0.74 9.88 8.62
C ILE A 20 -0.63 10.38 7.17
N GLN A 21 -0.52 11.69 7.00
CA GLN A 21 -0.40 12.32 5.68
C GLN A 21 1.05 12.44 5.24
N ALA A 22 1.97 12.66 6.18
CA ALA A 22 3.39 12.76 5.92
C ALA A 22 4.19 12.23 7.13
N ASP A 23 5.34 11.62 6.88
CA ASP A 23 6.30 11.14 7.88
C ASP A 23 7.70 11.35 7.32
N ASP A 24 8.58 11.95 8.11
CA ASP A 24 10.00 12.07 7.79
C ASP A 24 10.85 11.79 9.02
N THR A 25 12.00 11.15 8.80
CA THR A 25 13.05 10.98 9.81
C THR A 25 14.29 11.74 9.38
N LEU A 26 14.55 12.86 10.06
CA LEU A 26 15.63 13.77 9.71
C LEU A 26 16.99 13.11 9.86
N SER A 27 17.66 12.91 8.71
CA SER A 27 18.98 12.29 8.65
C SER A 27 20.14 13.21 9.05
N LYS A 28 19.91 14.53 9.01
CA LYS A 28 20.81 15.60 9.45
C LYS A 28 20.01 16.64 10.24
N PRO A 29 20.60 17.32 11.24
CA PRO A 29 19.94 18.41 11.93
C PRO A 29 19.54 19.53 10.95
N ARG A 30 18.25 19.83 10.85
CA ARG A 30 17.69 20.95 10.09
C ARG A 30 16.39 21.40 10.75
N GLU A 31 15.91 22.60 10.44
CA GLU A 31 14.62 23.07 10.93
C GLU A 31 13.48 22.17 10.43
N VAL A 32 12.48 21.94 11.29
CA VAL A 32 11.21 21.32 10.90
C VAL A 32 10.25 22.45 10.57
N THR A 33 9.99 22.63 9.28
CA THR A 33 9.05 23.63 8.79
C THR A 33 7.83 22.96 8.16
N LEU A 34 6.68 23.57 8.39
CA LEU A 34 5.43 23.28 7.72
C LEU A 34 5.19 24.35 6.67
N GLY A 35 5.04 23.97 5.41
CA GLY A 35 4.82 24.92 4.33
C GLY A 35 4.39 24.23 3.03
N TYR A 36 4.37 24.99 1.94
CA TYR A 36 4.03 24.49 0.61
C TYR A 36 5.26 24.36 -0.32
N GLY A 37 6.46 24.66 0.18
CA GLY A 37 7.68 24.62 -0.62
C GLY A 37 8.38 23.26 -0.61
N ASP A 38 9.19 23.00 -1.64
CA ASP A 38 9.98 21.76 -1.77
C ASP A 38 11.02 21.54 -0.66
N HIS A 39 11.33 22.61 0.10
CA HIS A 39 12.29 22.58 1.20
C HIS A 39 11.64 22.39 2.58
N ASP A 40 10.31 22.41 2.65
CA ASP A 40 9.58 22.18 3.88
C ASP A 40 9.56 20.68 4.24
N VAL A 41 9.56 20.39 5.55
CA VAL A 41 9.64 19.01 6.03
C VAL A 41 8.27 18.34 6.01
N LEU A 42 7.23 19.10 6.34
CA LEU A 42 5.85 18.64 6.35
C LEU A 42 4.98 19.62 5.56
N PRO A 43 3.91 19.15 4.90
CA PRO A 43 2.96 20.06 4.28
C PRO A 43 2.22 20.87 5.35
N LEU A 44 1.93 22.14 5.05
CA LEU A 44 1.13 22.97 5.93
C LEU A 44 -0.37 22.61 5.82
N PRO A 45 -1.04 22.21 6.92
CA PRO A 45 -2.47 21.93 6.85
C PRO A 45 -3.28 23.22 6.66
N PRO A 46 -4.39 23.16 5.91
CA PRO A 46 -5.21 24.34 5.65
C PRO A 46 -5.84 24.86 6.95
N GLY A 47 -5.82 26.19 7.13
CA GLY A 47 -6.46 26.85 8.28
C GLY A 47 -5.68 26.82 9.60
N VAL A 48 -4.42 26.34 9.60
CA VAL A 48 -3.56 26.32 10.80
C VAL A 48 -2.92 27.66 11.11
N THR A 49 -2.44 28.37 10.08
CA THR A 49 -1.86 29.71 10.20
C THR A 49 -2.24 30.55 8.98
N SER A 50 -2.13 31.86 9.14
CA SER A 50 -2.26 32.83 8.03
C SER A 50 -0.96 33.01 7.24
N GLU A 51 0.16 32.46 7.74
CA GLU A 51 1.46 32.47 7.09
C GLU A 51 1.62 31.26 6.15
N ASP A 52 2.36 31.43 5.05
CA ASP A 52 2.62 30.34 4.10
C ASP A 52 3.61 29.29 4.61
N ARG A 53 4.31 29.60 5.72
CA ARG A 53 5.32 28.74 6.32
C ARG A 53 5.41 28.94 7.83
N LEU A 54 5.54 27.85 8.57
CA LEU A 54 5.62 27.80 10.03
C LEU A 54 6.80 26.92 10.47
N THR A 55 7.74 27.48 11.24
CA THR A 55 8.84 26.70 11.82
C THR A 55 8.41 26.11 13.17
N LEU A 56 8.24 24.79 13.22
CA LEU A 56 7.82 24.08 14.43
C LEU A 56 9.00 23.73 15.33
N MET A 57 10.14 23.31 14.76
CA MET A 57 11.30 22.89 15.54
C MET A 57 12.60 23.41 14.96
N LYS A 58 13.52 23.80 15.82
CA LYS A 58 14.86 24.28 15.44
C LYS A 58 15.94 23.36 16.03
N PRO A 59 16.97 22.97 15.26
CA PRO A 59 18.06 22.18 15.81
C PRO A 59 18.85 23.02 16.83
N THR A 60 19.22 22.41 17.94
CA THR A 60 20.16 22.99 18.90
C THR A 60 21.56 22.46 18.60
N GLY A 61 22.60 23.29 18.77
CA GLY A 61 23.98 22.96 18.38
C GLY A 61 24.56 21.66 18.98
N ASN A 62 23.91 21.10 20.00
CA ASN A 62 24.31 19.88 20.69
C ASN A 62 23.64 18.60 20.13
N GLY A 63 22.99 18.68 18.97
CA GLY A 63 22.26 17.57 18.36
C GLY A 63 20.87 17.33 18.95
N GLY A 64 20.37 18.29 19.75
CA GLY A 64 18.99 18.32 20.22
C GLY A 64 18.10 19.16 19.30
N TYR A 65 16.86 19.35 19.71
CA TYR A 65 15.92 20.26 19.07
C TYR A 65 15.27 21.14 20.12
N ALA A 66 14.81 22.31 19.71
CA ALA A 66 13.96 23.16 20.51
C ALA A 66 12.62 23.31 19.78
N LEU A 67 11.54 23.19 20.54
CA LEU A 67 10.19 23.30 20.04
C LEU A 67 9.73 24.76 20.10
N GLY A 68 9.39 25.31 18.94
CA GLY A 68 8.78 26.63 18.81
C GLY A 68 7.27 26.51 18.92
N LEU A 69 6.69 27.03 19.99
CA LEU A 69 5.25 26.98 20.24
C LEU A 69 4.60 28.32 19.87
N THR A 70 3.53 28.25 19.08
CA THR A 70 2.67 29.42 18.79
C THR A 70 1.43 29.42 19.69
N PRO A 71 0.77 30.57 19.92
CA PRO A 71 -0.38 30.67 20.81
C PRO A 71 -1.60 29.81 20.42
N THR A 72 -1.68 29.39 19.16
CA THR A 72 -2.78 28.58 18.61
C THR A 72 -2.52 27.08 18.68
N MET A 73 -1.32 26.67 19.09
CA MET A 73 -0.95 25.26 19.26
C MET A 73 -1.41 24.72 20.60
N GLY A 74 -1.87 23.46 20.60
CA GLY A 74 -2.18 22.68 21.78
C GLY A 74 -1.51 21.31 21.75
N GLY A 75 -2.01 20.39 22.57
CA GLY A 75 -1.53 19.00 22.64
C GLY A 75 -0.68 18.73 23.87
N ALA A 76 0.00 17.58 23.86
CA ALA A 76 0.74 17.08 25.00
C ALA A 76 2.13 16.61 24.58
N VAL A 77 3.13 16.98 25.38
CA VAL A 77 4.53 16.59 25.20
C VAL A 77 5.02 15.86 26.45
N TRP A 78 5.88 14.89 26.27
CA TRP A 78 6.56 14.16 27.33
C TRP A 78 7.99 14.62 27.38
N LEU A 79 8.32 15.41 28.39
CA LEU A 79 9.65 15.98 28.60
C LEU A 79 10.28 15.33 29.82
N GLY A 80 11.42 14.65 29.64
CA GLY A 80 12.06 13.89 30.72
C GLY A 80 11.15 12.82 31.34
N GLY A 81 10.23 12.25 30.54
CA GLY A 81 9.26 11.26 31.00
C GLY A 81 8.00 11.82 31.68
N GLN A 82 7.92 13.14 31.90
CA GLN A 82 6.72 13.78 32.45
C GLN A 82 5.86 14.39 31.36
N ARG A 83 4.56 14.07 31.38
CA ARG A 83 3.57 14.71 30.50
C ARG A 83 3.39 16.16 30.90
N ARG A 84 3.46 17.06 29.92
CA ARG A 84 3.15 18.49 30.04
C ARG A 84 2.23 18.89 28.89
N GLU A 85 1.21 19.66 29.20
CA GLU A 85 0.35 20.26 28.17
C GLU A 85 1.09 21.42 27.49
N VAL A 86 0.93 21.52 26.18
CA VAL A 86 1.57 22.55 25.35
C VAL A 86 1.18 23.96 25.82
N ASP A 87 -0.05 24.14 26.30
CA ASP A 87 -0.55 25.41 26.81
C ASP A 87 0.27 25.97 27.97
N GLY A 88 0.80 25.09 28.83
CA GLY A 88 1.62 25.46 29.99
C GLY A 88 3.09 25.73 29.64
N LEU A 89 3.50 25.52 28.39
CA LEU A 89 4.88 25.68 27.91
C LEU A 89 5.06 26.89 26.99
N ARG A 90 4.00 27.69 26.83
CA ARG A 90 4.01 28.91 26.00
C ARG A 90 4.95 29.96 26.61
N GLY A 91 5.65 30.71 25.75
CA GLY A 91 6.51 31.84 26.16
C GLY A 91 8.00 31.69 25.83
N GLY A 92 8.41 30.60 25.17
CA GLY A 92 9.77 30.44 24.66
C GLY A 92 9.97 29.12 23.93
N ASP A 93 11.18 28.95 23.39
CA ASP A 93 11.62 27.71 22.76
C ASP A 93 11.83 26.63 23.85
N VAL A 94 11.13 25.51 23.73
CA VAL A 94 11.20 24.41 24.70
C VAL A 94 12.28 23.41 24.27
N PRO A 95 13.39 23.26 25.01
CA PRO A 95 14.44 22.32 24.64
C PRO A 95 13.95 20.86 24.79
N LEU A 96 14.19 20.05 23.78
CA LEU A 96 13.87 18.62 23.74
C LEU A 96 15.09 17.77 24.05
N GLY A 97 14.92 16.85 24.98
CA GLY A 97 15.86 15.80 25.33
C GLY A 97 15.85 14.61 24.36
N PRO A 98 16.77 13.64 24.55
CA PRO A 98 16.95 12.50 23.65
C PRO A 98 15.84 11.43 23.72
N ASP A 99 15.01 11.47 24.75
CA ASP A 99 13.88 10.54 24.97
C ASP A 99 12.52 11.25 24.95
N ASP A 100 12.52 12.53 24.60
CA ASP A 100 11.31 13.34 24.55
C ASP A 100 10.53 13.07 23.27
N TYR A 101 9.21 13.12 23.40
CA TYR A 101 8.26 12.91 22.31
C TYR A 101 6.98 13.67 22.61
N GLY A 102 6.11 13.82 21.62
CA GLY A 102 4.85 14.49 21.85
C GLY A 102 3.98 14.62 20.62
N VAL A 103 2.79 15.15 20.86
CA VAL A 103 1.82 15.49 19.83
C VAL A 103 1.45 16.96 20.00
N ILE A 104 1.56 17.71 18.93
CA ILE A 104 1.21 19.12 18.87
C ILE A 104 0.00 19.24 17.97
N THR A 105 -1.10 19.73 18.52
CA THR A 105 -2.34 19.93 17.78
C THR A 105 -2.43 21.35 17.26
N MET A 106 -2.94 21.47 16.03
CA MET A 106 -3.10 22.72 15.29
C MET A 106 -4.40 22.63 14.51
N GLY A 107 -5.48 23.19 15.07
CA GLY A 107 -6.82 23.05 14.48
C GLY A 107 -7.24 21.59 14.33
N ASN A 108 -7.40 21.14 13.09
CA ASN A 108 -7.78 19.77 12.71
C ASN A 108 -6.60 18.86 12.36
N ALA A 109 -5.37 19.36 12.48
CA ALA A 109 -4.14 18.61 12.24
C ALA A 109 -3.38 18.39 13.54
N ALA A 110 -2.55 17.35 13.57
CA ALA A 110 -1.63 17.09 14.66
C ALA A 110 -0.26 16.70 14.11
N VAL A 111 0.81 17.23 14.70
CA VAL A 111 2.18 16.79 14.41
C VAL A 111 2.68 15.96 15.57
N PHE A 112 2.97 14.70 15.30
CA PHE A 112 3.69 13.82 16.21
C PHE A 112 5.20 13.98 15.98
N PHE A 113 5.97 13.96 17.06
CA PHE A 113 7.43 13.92 17.00
C PHE A 113 8.02 12.96 18.02
N GLN A 114 9.16 12.37 17.67
CA GLN A 114 9.90 11.49 18.56
C GLN A 114 11.39 11.47 18.22
N MET A 115 12.22 11.45 19.27
CA MET A 115 13.66 11.20 19.15
C MET A 115 13.96 9.69 19.06
N VAL A 116 14.16 9.20 17.85
CA VAL A 116 14.44 7.77 17.57
C VAL A 116 15.94 7.50 17.49
N LYS A 117 16.39 6.31 17.88
CA LYS A 117 17.78 5.91 17.64
C LYS A 117 18.01 5.83 16.14
N ALA A 118 19.12 6.42 15.66
CA ALA A 118 19.49 6.25 14.27
C ALA A 118 19.64 4.75 13.97
N ALA A 119 18.85 4.23 13.03
CA ALA A 119 19.11 2.89 12.51
C ALA A 119 20.57 2.86 12.02
N PRO A 120 21.33 1.79 12.30
CA PRO A 120 22.67 1.64 11.76
C PRO A 120 22.54 1.79 10.24
N ARG A 121 23.20 2.81 9.69
CA ARG A 121 23.36 2.90 8.25
C ARG A 121 24.13 1.63 7.87
N ILE A 122 23.48 0.72 7.16
CA ILE A 122 24.19 -0.28 6.36
C ILE A 122 24.99 0.56 5.38
N GLY A 123 26.25 0.81 5.73
CA GLY A 123 27.08 1.79 5.05
C GLY A 123 27.17 1.44 3.57
N ALA A 124 27.22 2.47 2.72
CA ALA A 124 27.66 2.35 1.34
C ALA A 124 29.18 2.10 1.32
N GLY A 125 29.61 0.99 1.91
CA GLY A 125 31.01 0.63 2.16
C GLY A 125 31.18 -0.87 1.99
N LEU A 126 31.95 -1.23 0.96
CA LEU A 126 32.02 -2.53 0.30
C LEU A 126 30.68 -3.04 -0.26
N PRO A 127 30.70 -3.70 -1.43
CA PRO A 127 29.50 -4.33 -1.94
C PRO A 127 28.94 -5.30 -0.90
N LEU A 128 27.63 -5.21 -0.65
CA LEU A 128 26.88 -6.04 0.32
C LEU A 128 27.11 -7.55 0.18
N PHE A 129 27.66 -8.01 -0.95
CA PHE A 129 28.03 -9.38 -1.21
C PHE A 129 29.38 -9.81 -0.62
N LEU A 130 30.30 -8.89 -0.32
CA LEU A 130 31.58 -9.18 0.35
C LEU A 130 31.49 -9.11 1.88
N ALA A 131 30.58 -8.31 2.42
CA ALA A 131 30.42 -8.14 3.85
C ALA A 131 29.72 -9.33 4.54
N GLU A 132 29.04 -10.18 3.76
CA GLU A 132 28.24 -11.28 4.29
C GLU A 132 28.64 -12.61 3.62
N PRO A 133 29.30 -13.52 4.34
CA PRO A 133 29.83 -14.77 3.76
C PRO A 133 28.71 -15.66 3.19
N ALA A 134 27.51 -15.59 3.76
CA ALA A 134 26.34 -16.32 3.26
C ALA A 134 25.92 -15.86 1.85
N ARG A 135 25.96 -14.56 1.57
CA ARG A 135 25.63 -14.01 0.25
C ARG A 135 26.69 -14.35 -0.79
N MET A 136 27.97 -14.30 -0.41
CA MET A 136 29.07 -14.72 -1.27
C MET A 136 28.95 -16.20 -1.65
N LEU A 137 28.66 -17.06 -0.67
CA LEU A 137 28.47 -18.49 -0.90
C LEU A 137 27.26 -18.75 -1.81
N ALA A 138 26.15 -18.02 -1.62
CA ALA A 138 24.98 -18.12 -2.48
C ALA A 138 25.28 -17.71 -3.94
N LEU A 139 26.05 -16.64 -4.14
CA LEU A 139 26.49 -16.21 -5.47
C LEU A 139 27.43 -17.22 -6.13
N LEU A 140 28.39 -17.78 -5.38
CA LEU A 140 29.28 -18.82 -5.88
C LEU A 140 28.53 -20.10 -6.23
N LEU A 141 27.58 -20.53 -5.39
CA LEU A 141 26.72 -21.68 -5.67
C LEU A 141 25.86 -21.44 -6.92
N SER A 142 25.29 -20.24 -7.06
CA SER A 142 24.52 -19.87 -8.25
C SER A 142 25.39 -19.91 -9.51
N ALA A 143 26.57 -19.28 -9.48
CA ALA A 143 27.50 -19.30 -10.61
C ALA A 143 27.96 -20.72 -10.95
N PHE A 144 28.23 -21.55 -9.95
CA PHE A 144 28.59 -22.95 -10.14
C PHE A 144 27.46 -23.74 -10.80
N LEU A 145 26.23 -23.60 -10.32
CA LEU A 145 25.07 -24.32 -10.87
C LEU A 145 24.81 -23.92 -12.32
N HIS A 146 24.82 -22.62 -12.63
CA HIS A 146 24.64 -22.13 -14.00
C HIS A 146 25.79 -22.56 -14.90
N GLY A 147 27.03 -22.53 -14.40
CA GLY A 147 28.21 -23.03 -15.13
C GLY A 147 28.11 -24.51 -15.47
N MET A 148 27.65 -25.33 -14.52
CA MET A 148 27.42 -26.77 -14.74
C MET A 148 26.31 -27.01 -15.77
N ILE A 149 25.19 -26.29 -15.69
CA ILE A 149 24.10 -26.39 -16.67
C ILE A 149 24.59 -25.97 -18.07
N ALA A 150 25.30 -24.86 -18.17
CA ALA A 150 25.84 -24.37 -19.43
C ALA A 150 26.86 -25.34 -20.03
N LEU A 151 27.71 -25.95 -19.21
CA LEU A 151 28.65 -26.99 -19.64
C LEU A 151 27.92 -28.22 -20.16
N LEU A 152 26.92 -28.73 -19.43
CA LEU A 152 26.12 -29.87 -19.85
C LEU A 152 25.36 -29.58 -21.14
N LEU A 153 24.77 -28.40 -21.28
CA LEU A 153 24.10 -27.97 -22.50
C LEU A 153 25.08 -27.86 -23.66
N GLY A 154 26.27 -27.30 -23.43
CA GLY A 154 27.33 -27.22 -24.44
C GLY A 154 27.77 -28.59 -24.92
N LEU A 155 28.01 -29.54 -24.01
CA LEU A 155 28.33 -30.93 -24.35
C LEU A 155 27.18 -31.62 -25.09
N ALA A 156 25.94 -31.39 -24.68
CA ALA A 156 24.77 -31.94 -25.36
C ALA A 156 24.63 -31.39 -26.78
N LEU A 157 24.90 -30.10 -27.00
CA LEU A 157 24.89 -29.47 -28.33
C LEU A 157 26.04 -29.96 -29.21
N MET A 158 27.23 -30.17 -28.66
CA MET A 158 28.37 -30.71 -29.41
C MET A 158 28.16 -32.15 -29.86
N ASN A 159 27.43 -32.94 -29.07
CA ASN A 159 27.09 -34.33 -29.39
C ASN A 159 25.70 -34.44 -30.03
N ALA A 160 25.01 -33.32 -30.29
CA ALA A 160 23.72 -33.35 -30.94
C ALA A 160 23.90 -33.79 -32.41
N PRO A 161 23.07 -34.72 -32.90
CA PRO A 161 23.05 -35.01 -34.33
C PRO A 161 22.72 -33.72 -35.11
N PRO A 162 23.28 -33.55 -36.32
CA PRO A 162 22.96 -32.41 -37.15
C PRO A 162 21.44 -32.33 -37.33
N ARG A 163 20.86 -31.17 -37.02
CA ARG A 163 19.44 -30.93 -37.24
C ARG A 163 19.24 -30.69 -38.73
N ASP A 164 18.54 -31.59 -39.39
CA ASP A 164 18.06 -31.35 -40.75
C ASP A 164 16.90 -30.36 -40.66
N GLU A 165 17.13 -29.10 -41.06
CA GLU A 165 16.12 -28.01 -40.96
C GLU A 165 14.89 -28.25 -41.84
N LEU A 166 14.92 -29.28 -42.69
CA LEU A 166 13.87 -29.65 -43.64
C LEU A 166 13.10 -30.92 -43.26
N GLU A 167 13.49 -31.64 -42.21
CA GLU A 167 12.75 -32.80 -41.73
C GLU A 167 11.94 -32.46 -40.48
N LEU A 168 10.61 -32.50 -40.63
CA LEU A 168 9.69 -32.37 -39.52
C LEU A 168 9.96 -33.54 -38.54
N PRO A 169 10.17 -33.29 -37.23
CA PRO A 169 10.53 -34.35 -36.28
C PRO A 169 9.36 -35.33 -36.14
N THR A 170 9.44 -36.42 -36.90
CA THR A 170 8.37 -37.42 -37.06
C THR A 170 7.99 -38.06 -35.72
N ASP A 171 8.94 -38.15 -34.79
CA ASP A 171 8.71 -38.66 -33.43
C ASP A 171 7.85 -37.72 -32.58
N LEU A 172 7.96 -36.40 -32.78
CA LEU A 172 7.12 -35.41 -32.12
C LEU A 172 5.69 -35.47 -32.67
N ILE A 173 5.54 -35.64 -33.99
CA ILE A 173 4.24 -35.78 -34.66
C ILE A 173 3.53 -37.06 -34.24
N ARG A 174 4.25 -38.18 -34.14
CA ARG A 174 3.69 -39.47 -33.69
C ARG A 174 3.07 -39.39 -32.29
N GLN A 175 3.60 -38.55 -31.42
CA GLN A 175 3.05 -38.31 -30.09
C GLN A 175 1.72 -37.54 -30.12
N PHE A 176 1.48 -36.71 -31.15
CA PHE A 176 0.24 -35.93 -31.33
C PHE A 176 -0.76 -36.55 -32.32
N MET A 177 -0.35 -37.54 -33.12
CA MET A 177 -1.22 -38.25 -34.08
C MET A 177 -1.99 -39.44 -33.49
N VAL A 178 -1.87 -39.71 -32.19
CA VAL A 178 -2.72 -40.71 -31.50
C VAL A 178 -4.05 -40.05 -31.10
N THR A 179 -4.78 -39.56 -32.09
CA THR A 179 -6.24 -39.40 -31.99
C THR A 179 -6.80 -40.08 -33.22
N PRO A 180 -7.44 -41.26 -33.09
CA PRO A 180 -8.06 -41.88 -34.25
C PRO A 180 -9.10 -40.90 -34.82
N PRO A 181 -9.17 -40.71 -36.15
CA PRO A 181 -10.17 -39.84 -36.74
C PRO A 181 -11.57 -40.34 -36.35
N PRO A 182 -12.51 -39.42 -36.00
CA PRO A 182 -13.87 -39.83 -35.70
C PRO A 182 -14.48 -40.55 -36.90
N GLU A 183 -15.25 -41.61 -36.66
CA GLU A 183 -15.99 -42.33 -37.70
C GLU A 183 -16.89 -41.33 -38.43
N LEU A 184 -16.67 -41.18 -39.73
CA LEU A 184 -17.54 -40.40 -40.61
C LEU A 184 -18.88 -41.15 -40.69
N LEU A 185 -19.88 -40.66 -39.97
CA LEU A 185 -21.27 -41.06 -40.19
C LEU A 185 -21.63 -40.66 -41.63
N GLU A 186 -21.90 -41.65 -42.48
CA GLU A 186 -22.38 -41.42 -43.85
C GLU A 186 -23.71 -40.63 -43.80
N PRO A 187 -23.84 -39.50 -44.51
CA PRO A 187 -25.07 -38.73 -44.52
C PRO A 187 -26.15 -39.43 -45.36
N ASP A 188 -27.34 -39.56 -44.78
CA ASP A 188 -28.55 -40.10 -45.40
C ASP A 188 -28.88 -39.36 -46.73
N PRO A 189 -29.02 -40.06 -47.87
CA PRO A 189 -29.20 -39.44 -49.19
C PRO A 189 -30.60 -38.87 -49.43
N THR A 190 -31.46 -38.74 -48.41
CA THR A 190 -32.85 -38.29 -48.58
C THR A 190 -33.13 -36.81 -48.30
N ALA A 191 -32.14 -36.00 -47.92
CA ALA A 191 -32.34 -34.55 -47.74
C ALA A 191 -31.83 -33.72 -48.94
N GLY A 192 -32.41 -33.95 -50.11
CA GLY A 192 -32.24 -33.08 -51.27
C GLY A 192 -33.15 -31.86 -51.16
N GLY A 193 -32.55 -30.68 -51.03
CA GLY A 193 -33.25 -29.39 -51.07
C GLY A 193 -32.30 -28.31 -51.60
N THR A 194 -32.56 -27.87 -52.82
CA THR A 194 -31.89 -26.77 -53.50
C THR A 194 -32.24 -25.45 -52.82
N ASP A 195 -31.25 -24.72 -52.30
CA ASP A 195 -31.18 -23.27 -52.40
C ASP A 195 -29.78 -22.81 -51.97
N THR A 196 -29.19 -21.94 -52.79
CA THR A 196 -27.91 -21.31 -52.50
C THR A 196 -28.18 -20.17 -51.51
N ASP A 197 -27.69 -20.26 -50.28
CA ASP A 197 -27.56 -19.10 -49.41
C ASP A 197 -26.39 -19.26 -48.43
N ASP A 198 -25.51 -18.27 -48.51
CA ASP A 198 -24.36 -17.99 -47.66
C ASP A 198 -24.74 -17.98 -46.15
N PRO A 199 -24.11 -18.79 -45.29
CA PRO A 199 -24.49 -18.91 -43.88
C PRO A 199 -23.96 -17.77 -42.99
N GLY A 200 -23.47 -16.67 -43.57
CA GLY A 200 -22.93 -15.53 -42.82
C GLY A 200 -23.89 -14.36 -42.57
N ILE A 201 -24.99 -14.23 -43.33
CA ILE A 201 -25.78 -12.97 -43.36
C ILE A 201 -27.30 -13.22 -43.23
N ARG A 202 -27.72 -14.30 -42.55
CA ARG A 202 -29.13 -14.49 -42.16
C ARG A 202 -29.23 -14.92 -40.70
N ASP A 203 -29.21 -13.90 -39.84
CA ASP A 203 -29.69 -13.81 -38.46
C ASP A 203 -28.85 -12.68 -37.80
N ARG A 204 -29.30 -11.44 -37.56
CA ARG A 204 -30.63 -11.02 -37.09
C ARG A 204 -30.64 -9.49 -36.88
N GLU A 205 -31.22 -8.75 -37.81
CA GLU A 205 -31.95 -7.47 -37.64
C GLU A 205 -33.01 -7.53 -38.78
N GLU A 206 -34.32 -7.59 -38.60
CA GLU A 206 -35.25 -6.74 -37.85
C GLU A 206 -36.65 -7.41 -37.84
N ALA A 207 -37.29 -7.47 -36.68
CA ALA A 207 -38.74 -7.37 -36.45
C ALA A 207 -38.87 -7.04 -34.95
N GLY A 208 -39.43 -5.94 -34.47
CA GLY A 208 -40.53 -5.14 -35.01
C GLY A 208 -41.83 -5.48 -34.26
N GLY A 209 -42.03 -4.90 -33.07
CA GLY A 209 -43.25 -4.98 -32.21
C GLY A 209 -43.12 -5.94 -31.04
N GLU A 210 -43.35 -5.58 -29.77
CA GLU A 210 -44.38 -4.69 -29.21
C GLU A 210 -43.77 -3.74 -28.15
N ALA A 211 -44.12 -2.46 -28.23
CA ALA A 211 -43.75 -1.47 -27.21
C ALA A 211 -44.51 -1.79 -25.91
N ALA A 212 -43.79 -2.12 -24.84
CA ALA A 212 -44.35 -2.11 -23.50
C ALA A 212 -44.68 -0.66 -23.15
N ALA A 213 -45.96 -0.32 -23.27
CA ALA A 213 -46.51 0.95 -22.86
C ALA A 213 -46.39 1.10 -21.33
N GLU A 214 -45.78 2.21 -20.93
CA GLU A 214 -46.11 2.99 -19.73
C GLU A 214 -46.17 2.22 -18.41
N GLU A 215 -45.06 2.24 -17.66
CA GLU A 215 -45.05 2.61 -16.23
C GLU A 215 -43.60 2.78 -15.74
N GLU A 216 -42.93 3.80 -16.29
CA GLU A 216 -41.79 4.41 -15.61
C GLU A 216 -42.33 5.10 -14.35
N GLY A 217 -42.25 4.39 -13.23
CA GLY A 217 -42.81 4.79 -11.95
C GLY A 217 -42.24 6.11 -11.44
N ARG A 218 -42.93 7.21 -11.75
CA ARG A 218 -42.95 8.41 -10.90
C ARG A 218 -43.61 8.03 -9.58
N VAL A 219 -42.82 7.85 -8.52
CA VAL A 219 -43.33 7.76 -7.15
C VAL A 219 -42.73 8.88 -6.30
N GLY A 220 -43.37 10.04 -6.44
CA GLY A 220 -43.49 11.07 -5.43
C GLY A 220 -44.90 11.64 -5.59
N ARG A 221 -45.85 11.15 -4.78
CA ARG A 221 -47.14 11.83 -4.56
C ARG A 221 -47.06 12.43 -3.16
N GLU A 222 -47.39 13.71 -3.03
CA GLU A 222 -47.34 14.44 -1.76
C GLU A 222 -48.40 13.96 -0.75
N ASP A 223 -49.29 13.04 -1.14
CA ASP A 223 -50.46 12.66 -0.34
C ASP A 223 -50.58 11.13 -0.05
N SER A 224 -49.48 10.37 -0.06
CA SER A 224 -49.54 8.96 0.35
C SER A 224 -49.46 8.82 1.87
N GLU A 225 -50.51 8.26 2.49
CA GLU A 225 -50.46 7.82 3.89
C GLU A 225 -49.37 6.75 4.07
N GLN A 226 -48.40 7.02 4.93
CA GLN A 226 -47.30 6.10 5.22
C GLN A 226 -47.83 4.93 6.03
N GLU A 227 -47.77 3.71 5.47
CA GLU A 227 -47.92 2.49 6.27
C GLU A 227 -46.71 2.38 7.22
N GLU A 228 -46.99 2.31 8.53
CA GLU A 228 -45.99 1.97 9.55
C GLU A 228 -45.49 0.54 9.31
N THR A 229 -44.27 0.41 8.79
CA THR A 229 -43.55 -0.86 8.83
C THR A 229 -43.07 -1.13 10.26
N GLU A 230 -43.83 -1.95 10.97
CA GLU A 230 -43.44 -2.55 12.25
C GLU A 230 -42.27 -3.52 12.03
N MET A 231 -41.10 -3.20 12.57
CA MET A 231 -39.99 -4.15 12.67
C MET A 231 -40.24 -5.07 13.87
N GLU A 232 -40.68 -6.28 13.59
CA GLU A 232 -40.79 -7.35 14.59
C GLU A 232 -39.39 -7.84 14.97
N GLY A 233 -38.88 -7.40 16.14
CA GLY A 233 -37.59 -7.84 16.67
C GLY A 233 -37.08 -6.99 17.83
N GLU A 234 -37.28 -7.47 19.05
CA GLU A 234 -36.87 -6.81 20.29
C GLU A 234 -35.35 -6.55 20.35
N VAL A 235 -34.99 -5.28 20.50
CA VAL A 235 -33.61 -4.81 20.75
C VAL A 235 -33.28 -5.08 22.21
N THR A 236 -32.89 -6.32 22.53
CA THR A 236 -32.15 -6.59 23.77
C THR A 236 -30.66 -6.50 23.48
N GLY A 237 -30.06 -5.44 24.02
CA GLY A 237 -28.63 -5.21 23.97
C GLY A 237 -27.83 -6.37 24.57
N GLY A 238 -26.65 -6.61 24.01
CA GLY A 238 -25.61 -7.42 24.69
C GLY A 238 -25.06 -8.64 23.95
N GLY A 239 -25.19 -8.76 22.63
CA GLY A 239 -24.68 -9.94 21.90
C GLY A 239 -23.25 -9.81 21.33
N ALA A 240 -23.01 -8.75 20.54
CA ALA A 240 -21.80 -8.65 19.72
C ALA A 240 -20.78 -7.61 20.23
N ALA A 241 -21.24 -6.45 20.73
CA ALA A 241 -20.36 -5.39 21.25
C ALA A 241 -19.64 -5.79 22.56
N ALA A 242 -20.27 -6.64 23.39
CA ALA A 242 -19.68 -7.12 24.64
C ALA A 242 -18.57 -8.18 24.43
N ARG A 243 -18.56 -8.89 23.29
CA ARG A 243 -17.55 -9.93 23.02
C ARG A 243 -16.22 -9.39 22.51
N VAL A 244 -16.16 -8.13 22.06
CA VAL A 244 -14.90 -7.51 21.62
C VAL A 244 -14.17 -6.82 22.79
N ALA A 245 -14.89 -6.39 23.83
CA ALA A 245 -14.29 -5.76 25.02
C ALA A 245 -13.47 -6.74 25.89
N ASN A 246 -13.76 -8.04 25.86
CA ASN A 246 -13.06 -9.05 26.67
C ASN A 246 -11.83 -9.70 26.00
N LEU A 247 -11.48 -9.32 24.76
CA LEU A 247 -10.27 -9.80 24.08
C LEU A 247 -9.05 -8.86 24.25
N GLY A 248 -9.24 -7.67 24.83
CA GLY A 248 -8.16 -6.70 25.10
C GLY A 248 -7.54 -6.77 26.50
N ALA A 249 -8.01 -7.66 27.39
CA ALA A 249 -7.58 -7.72 28.79
C ALA A 249 -6.66 -8.92 29.15
N LEU A 250 -6.19 -9.67 28.16
CA LEU A 250 -5.20 -10.75 28.34
C LEU A 250 -3.86 -10.35 27.72
N GLY A 251 -3.18 -9.41 28.39
CA GLY A 251 -1.84 -8.95 28.02
C GLY A 251 -1.13 -8.18 29.13
N ALA A 252 -1.55 -8.37 30.38
CA ALA A 252 -0.93 -7.77 31.55
C ALA A 252 -0.86 -8.79 32.71
N ILE A 253 0.12 -9.69 32.63
CA ILE A 253 0.90 -10.23 33.75
C ILE A 253 2.25 -10.69 33.20
#